data_AF-A0AAJ1ZA83-F1
#
_entry.id   AF-A0AAJ1ZA83-F1
#
_cell.length_a   1.000
_cell.length_b   1.000
_cell.length_c   1.000
_cell.angle_alpha   90.00
_cell.angle_beta   90.00
_cell.angle_gamma   90.00
#
_symmetry.space_group_name_H-M   'P 1'
#
loop_
_entity.id
_entity.type
_entity.pdbx_description
1 polymer ?
#
loop_
_entity_poly.entity_id
_entity_poly.type
_entity_poly.pdbx_seq_one_letter_code
_entity_poly.pdbx_strand_id
1 'polypeptide(L)' 'MTSEEEFEFFKSLDEALREDDGAAAREHLEAGFPIYVQTDETPSDIVEKRYPDGRVEFVTFDQYGEHLVSRASG' A
#
# COMPACT_ATOMS: atom_id res chain seq x y z
N MET A 1 9.17 -4.84 23.13
CA MET A 1 10.24 -4.14 22.40
C MET A 1 10.64 -2.93 23.21
N THR A 2 11.93 -2.74 23.41
CA THR A 2 12.50 -1.48 23.88
C THR A 2 12.52 -0.46 22.73
N SER A 3 12.69 0.82 23.03
CA SER A 3 12.81 1.85 21.99
C SER A 3 14.02 1.66 21.07
N GLU A 4 15.10 1.06 21.59
CA GLU A 4 16.31 0.73 20.80
C GLU A 4 16.04 -0.44 19.85
N GLU A 5 15.34 -1.48 20.30
CA GLU A 5 14.91 -2.59 19.44
C GLU A 5 13.94 -2.13 18.35
N GLU A 6 13.02 -1.23 18.69
CA GLU A 6 12.08 -0.63 17.74
C GLU A 6 12.81 0.21 16.68
N PHE A 7 13.75 1.05 17.09
CA PHE A 7 14.54 1.87 16.18
C PHE A 7 15.34 1.03 15.17
N GLU A 8 16.07 0.02 15.64
CA GLU A 8 16.86 -0.85 14.76
C GLU A 8 15.97 -1.68 13.84
N PHE A 9 14.79 -2.11 14.32
CA PHE A 9 13.80 -2.77 13.47
C PHE A 9 13.37 -1.87 12.31
N PHE A 10 12.87 -0.66 12.59
CA PHE A 10 12.36 0.24 11.55
C PHE A 10 13.45 0.69 10.58
N LYS A 11 14.68 0.85 11.05
CA LYS A 11 15.84 1.13 10.20
C LYS A 11 16.12 -0.03 9.23
N SER A 12 16.17 -1.26 9.72
CA SER A 12 16.40 -2.44 8.88
C SER A 12 15.24 -2.68 7.90
N LEU A 13 14.00 -2.38 8.32
CA LEU A 13 12.82 -2.48 7.48
C LEU A 13 12.85 -1.44 6.34
N ASP A 14 13.23 -0.19 6.63
CA ASP A 14 13.38 0.85 5.61
C ASP A 14 14.45 0.49 4.56
N GLU A 15 15.57 -0.11 4.99
CA GLU A 15 16.59 -0.61 4.08
C GLU A 15 16.08 -1.75 3.20
N ALA A 16 15.38 -2.73 3.79
CA ALA A 16 14.80 -3.84 3.03
C ALA A 16 13.73 -3.38 2.03
N LEU A 17 12.88 -2.42 2.40
CA LEU A 17 11.86 -1.86 1.51
C LEU A 17 12.45 -1.06 0.35
N ARG A 18 13.62 -0.43 0.55
CA ARG A 18 14.31 0.32 -0.51
C ARG A 18 14.83 -0.59 -1.63
N GLU A 19 15.20 -1.82 -1.29
CA GLU A 19 15.69 -2.84 -2.22
C GLU A 19 14.56 -3.77 -2.74
N ASP A 20 13.32 -3.58 -2.28
CA ASP A 20 12.17 -4.38 -2.72
C ASP A 20 11.82 -4.05 -4.18
N ASP A 21 11.71 -5.08 -5.01
CA ASP A 21 11.40 -4.96 -6.44
C ASP A 21 9.89 -5.08 -6.74
N GLY A 22 9.07 -5.13 -5.68
CA GLY A 22 7.62 -5.27 -5.74
C GLY A 22 7.14 -6.58 -6.35
N ALA A 23 7.98 -7.63 -6.45
CA ALA A 23 7.57 -8.92 -7.04
C ALA A 23 6.37 -9.53 -6.32
N ALA A 24 6.37 -9.51 -4.98
CA ALA A 24 5.27 -10.05 -4.19
C ALA A 24 3.94 -9.31 -4.46
N ALA A 25 3.97 -7.98 -4.61
CA ALA A 25 2.79 -7.19 -4.94
C ALA A 25 2.27 -7.51 -6.34
N ARG A 26 3.17 -7.67 -7.32
CA ARG A 26 2.82 -8.08 -8.70
C ARG A 26 2.21 -9.48 -8.74
N GLU A 27 2.84 -10.46 -8.09
CA GLU A 27 2.31 -11.82 -8.01
C GLU A 27 0.93 -11.86 -7.33
N HIS A 28 0.70 -11.05 -6.29
CA HIS A 28 -0.60 -10.97 -5.63
C HIS A 28 -1.69 -10.40 -6.56
N LEU A 29 -1.33 -9.37 -7.34
CA LEU A 29 -2.22 -8.77 -8.34
C LEU A 29 -2.54 -9.76 -9.47
N GLU A 30 -1.53 -10.44 -10.00
CA GLU A 30 -1.68 -11.48 -11.03
C GLU A 30 -2.50 -12.67 -10.54
N ALA A 31 -2.45 -12.99 -9.24
CA ALA A 31 -3.27 -14.02 -8.61
C ALA A 31 -4.75 -13.62 -8.43
N GLY A 32 -5.14 -12.40 -8.83
CA GLY A 32 -6.53 -11.96 -8.84
C GLY A 32 -6.95 -11.16 -7.59
N PHE A 33 -6.01 -10.72 -6.76
CA PHE A 33 -6.29 -9.94 -5.56
C PHE A 33 -5.96 -8.45 -5.75
N PRO A 34 -6.71 -7.52 -5.14
CA PRO A 34 -6.37 -6.12 -5.18
C PRO A 34 -5.10 -5.83 -4.37
N ILE A 35 -4.34 -4.83 -4.81
CA ILE A 35 -3.18 -4.30 -4.09
C ILE A 35 -3.43 -2.86 -3.67
N TYR A 36 -2.72 -2.43 -2.62
CA TYR A 36 -2.80 -1.09 -2.06
C TYR A 36 -1.49 -0.36 -2.36
N VAL A 37 -1.58 0.80 -2.99
CA VAL A 37 -0.42 1.57 -3.46
C VAL A 37 -0.61 3.02 -3.05
N GLN A 38 0.42 3.61 -2.45
CA GLN A 38 0.54 5.06 -2.33
C GLN A 38 1.54 5.53 -3.38
N THR A 39 1.17 6.56 -4.13
CA THR A 39 2.01 7.18 -5.16
C THR A 39 2.27 8.63 -4.80
N ASP A 40 3.28 9.25 -5.42
CA ASP A 40 3.54 10.68 -5.27
C ASP A 40 2.37 11.56 -5.78
N GLU A 41 1.45 10.98 -6.55
CA GLU A 41 0.27 11.64 -7.09
C GLU A 41 -0.93 11.58 -6.13
N THR A 42 -0.91 10.69 -5.14
CA THR A 42 -1.97 10.58 -4.13
C THR A 42 -1.70 11.43 -2.88
N PRO A 43 -2.71 12.11 -2.33
CA PRO A 43 -2.62 12.73 -1.00
C PRO A 43 -2.19 11.71 0.07
N SER A 44 -1.52 12.18 1.12
CA SER A 44 -0.89 11.31 2.13
C SER A 44 -1.86 10.43 2.93
N ASP A 45 -3.14 10.79 2.98
CA ASP A 45 -4.24 10.07 3.65
C ASP A 45 -5.08 9.20 2.69
N ILE A 46 -4.69 9.15 1.42
CA ILE A 46 -5.37 8.42 0.35
C ILE A 46 -4.45 7.32 -0.18
N VAL A 47 -5.04 6.15 -0.42
CA VAL A 47 -4.39 4.98 -0.97
C VAL A 47 -5.14 4.52 -2.22
N GLU A 48 -4.41 4.19 -3.29
CA GLU A 48 -4.98 3.53 -4.46
C GLU A 48 -5.15 2.03 -4.17
N LYS A 49 -6.38 1.55 -4.26
CA LYS A 49 -6.69 0.13 -4.33
C LYS A 49 -6.83 -0.27 -5.79
N ARG A 50 -5.80 -0.93 -6.33
CA ARG A 50 -5.72 -1.37 -7.72
C ARG A 50 -6.20 -2.81 -7.84
N TYR A 51 -7.15 -3.04 -8.73
CA TYR A 51 -7.71 -4.36 -8.99
C TYR A 51 -7.06 -5.01 -10.22
N PRO A 52 -7.06 -6.36 -10.32
CA PRO A 52 -6.51 -7.08 -11.47
C PRO A 52 -7.19 -6.74 -12.81
N ASP A 53 -8.45 -6.29 -12.77
CA ASP A 53 -9.22 -5.86 -13.94
C ASP A 53 -8.87 -4.43 -14.40
N GLY A 54 -7.90 -3.78 -13.76
CA GLY A 54 -7.49 -2.40 -14.03
C GLY A 54 -8.33 -1.33 -13.32
N ARG A 55 -9.37 -1.71 -12.56
CA ARG A 55 -10.13 -0.75 -11.74
C ARG A 55 -9.22 -0.15 -10.67
N VAL A 56 -9.40 1.15 -10.41
CA VAL A 56 -8.75 1.84 -9.29
C VAL A 56 -9.81 2.50 -8.42
N GLU A 57 -9.74 2.22 -7.11
CA GLU A 57 -10.50 2.91 -6.08
C GLU A 57 -9.54 3.71 -5.19
N PHE A 58 -9.93 4.91 -4.81
CA PHE A 58 -9.21 5.70 -3.81
C PHE A 58 -9.88 5.45 -2.46
N VAL A 59 -9.09 4.97 -1.49
CA VAL A 59 -9.57 4.61 -0.16
C VAL A 59 -8.79 5.35 0.93
N THR A 60 -9.38 5.44 2.10
CA THR A 60 -8.71 5.89 3.33
C THR A 60 -8.97 4.89 4.45
N PHE A 61 -8.25 5.00 5.57
CA PHE A 61 -8.34 4.06 6.69
C PHE A 61 -8.54 4.81 8.01
N ASP A 62 -9.42 4.28 8.86
CA ASP A 62 -9.54 4.68 10.26
C ASP A 62 -9.65 3.44 11.18
N GLN A 63 -9.98 3.62 12.46
CA GLN A 63 -10.12 2.50 13.39
C GLN A 63 -11.24 1.50 13.04
N TYR A 64 -12.15 1.85 12.14
CA TYR A 64 -13.24 0.99 11.65
C TYR A 64 -12.89 0.28 10.33
N GLY A 65 -11.74 0.60 9.73
CA GLY A 65 -11.21 -0.07 8.55
C GLY A 65 -11.17 0.82 7.31
N GLU A 66 -11.33 0.18 6.16
CA GLU A 66 -11.25 0.80 4.83
C GLU A 66 -12.54 1.58 4.50
N HIS A 67 -12.39 2.80 4.01
CA HIS A 67 -13.48 3.63 3.50
C HIS A 67 -13.21 4.06 2.05
N LEU A 68 -14.18 3.84 1.17
CA LEU A 68 -14.11 4.32 -0.21
C LEU A 68 -14.28 5.85 -0.27
N VAL A 69 -13.31 6.54 -0.84
CA VAL A 69 -13.36 7.99 -1.08
C VAL A 69 -13.91 8.27 -2.48
N SER A 70 -13.35 7.64 -3.50
CA SER A 70 -13.79 7.80 -4.89
C SER A 70 -13.34 6.64 -5.78
N ARG A 71 -13.83 6.61 -7.03
CA ARG A 71 -13.36 5.68 -8.06
C ARG A 71 -12.70 6.46 -9.18
N ALA A 72 -11.61 5.96 -9.73
CA ALA A 72 -11.06 6.51 -10.95
C ALA A 72 -12.12 6.41 -12.06
N SER A 73 -12.40 7.53 -12.72
CA SER A 73 -13.27 7.53 -13.91
C SER A 73 -12.43 7.03 -15.08
N GLY A 74 -12.90 5.97 -15.75
CA GLY A 74 -12.25 5.43 -16.95
C GLY A 74 -12.37 6.33 -18.16
#